data_AF-X0VGG4-F1
#
_entry.id   AF-X0VGG4-F1
#
_cell.length_a   1.000
_cell.length_b   1.000
_cell.length_c   1.000
_cell.angle_alpha   90.00
_cell.angle_beta   90.00
_cell.angle_gamma   90.00
#
_symmetry.space_group_name_H-M   'P 1'
#
loop_
_entity.id
_entity.type
_entity.pdbx_description
1 polymer ?
#
loop_
_entity_poly.entity_id
_entity_poly.type
_entity_poly.pdbx_seq_one_letter_code
_entity_poly.pdbx_strand_id
1 'polypeptide(L)'
;DRLAKVKAGEDSNFSKDEITKLQAAAGTSGGPEPRRAALLSAMREILAARFAAYRDGGLDAISPYARGGGDESSPAGQLERAFSALQVTKQLVPDAYAAMADYPEKPSEDVENKFYWLTHDAQDRVVVALSHVVSGRHSHRLAVIERRFYVSQSLNSLQAVAVALPIEEGTAIFLANRTGTDQVTGFGSSIAKSVGRTIMRRELERTVKSFLKVANQAD
;
A
#
# COMPACT_ATOMS: atom_id res chain seq x y z
N ASP A 1 -10.06 -23.34 -4.15
CA ASP A 1 -9.95 -22.20 -3.22
C ASP A 1 -8.48 -21.81 -3.06
N ARG A 2 -8.05 -20.61 -3.50
CA ARG A 2 -6.63 -20.21 -3.50
C ARG A 2 -6.13 -19.86 -2.09
N LEU A 3 -7.00 -19.32 -1.24
CA LEU A 3 -6.69 -19.00 0.16
C LEU A 3 -6.31 -20.26 0.95
N ALA A 4 -6.93 -21.40 0.62
CA ALA A 4 -6.62 -22.68 1.25
C ALA A 4 -5.20 -23.22 0.95
N LYS A 5 -4.51 -22.65 -0.05
CA LYS A 5 -3.17 -23.08 -0.49
C LYS A 5 -2.07 -22.10 -0.09
N VAL A 6 -2.41 -21.07 0.69
CA VAL A 6 -1.46 -20.06 1.15
C VAL A 6 -0.40 -20.71 2.03
N LYS A 7 0.85 -20.38 1.74
CA LYS A 7 2.05 -20.83 2.44
C LYS A 7 3.13 -19.76 2.32
N ALA A 8 4.15 -19.86 3.17
CA ALA A 8 5.32 -19.00 3.05
C ALA A 8 5.98 -19.18 1.67
N GLY A 9 6.42 -18.07 1.08
CA GLY A 9 6.97 -18.05 -0.28
C GLY A 9 6.78 -16.70 -0.97
N GLU A 10 7.25 -16.62 -2.20
CA GLU A 10 7.07 -15.43 -3.05
C GLU A 10 5.64 -15.32 -3.61
N ASP A 11 4.83 -16.38 -3.49
CA ASP A 11 3.48 -16.47 -4.06
C ASP A 11 2.40 -15.78 -3.21
N SER A 12 2.73 -15.21 -2.06
CA SER A 12 1.78 -14.41 -1.28
C SER A 12 2.47 -13.49 -0.27
N ASN A 13 1.83 -12.37 0.06
CA ASN A 13 2.32 -11.45 1.08
C ASN A 13 1.51 -11.59 2.36
N PHE A 14 1.73 -12.70 3.05
CA PHE A 14 1.18 -12.94 4.38
C PHE A 14 2.32 -13.15 5.39
N SER A 15 2.09 -12.71 6.62
CA SER A 15 2.96 -13.04 7.75
C SER A 15 2.78 -14.51 8.15
N LYS A 16 3.67 -15.01 9.01
CA LYS A 16 3.60 -16.39 9.53
C LYS A 16 2.25 -16.65 10.23
N ASP A 17 1.82 -15.72 11.09
CA ASP A 17 0.58 -15.87 11.85
C ASP A 17 -0.66 -15.86 10.94
N GLU A 18 -0.66 -15.02 9.91
CA GLU A 18 -1.75 -14.96 8.94
C GLU A 18 -1.84 -16.24 8.10
N ILE A 19 -0.69 -16.82 7.73
CA ILE A 19 -0.63 -18.13 7.06
C ILE A 19 -1.22 -19.20 7.96
N THR A 20 -0.82 -19.26 9.23
CA THR A 20 -1.35 -20.22 10.21
C THR A 20 -2.87 -20.07 10.35
N LYS A 21 -3.37 -18.83 10.41
CA LYS A 21 -4.81 -18.54 10.49
C LYS A 21 -5.58 -19.05 9.27
N LEU A 22 -5.05 -18.83 8.06
CA LEU A 22 -5.65 -19.32 6.82
C LEU A 22 -5.59 -20.85 6.71
N GLN A 23 -4.52 -21.48 7.17
CA GLN A 23 -4.38 -22.93 7.20
C GLN A 23 -5.38 -23.57 8.18
N ALA A 24 -5.58 -22.99 9.36
CA ALA A 24 -6.60 -23.42 10.30
C ALA A 24 -8.00 -23.35 9.67
N ALA A 25 -8.32 -22.22 9.00
CA ALA A 25 -9.58 -22.07 8.28
C ALA A 25 -9.75 -23.08 7.13
N ALA A 26 -8.67 -23.40 6.41
CA ALA A 26 -8.67 -24.40 5.35
C ALA A 26 -8.98 -25.83 5.85
N GLY A 27 -8.61 -26.13 7.10
CA GLY A 27 -8.90 -27.39 7.79
C GLY A 27 -10.35 -27.57 8.23
N THR A 28 -11.22 -26.56 8.05
CA THR A 28 -12.63 -26.63 8.43
C THR A 28 -13.34 -27.81 7.76
N SER A 29 -14.00 -28.63 8.59
CA SER A 29 -14.80 -29.80 8.18
C SER A 29 -16.20 -29.38 7.69
N GLY A 30 -16.93 -30.30 7.04
CA GLY A 30 -18.30 -30.03 6.57
C GLY A 30 -18.42 -29.71 5.08
N GLY A 31 -17.37 -29.96 4.28
CA GLY A 31 -17.41 -29.82 2.83
C GLY A 31 -16.98 -28.44 2.31
N PRO A 32 -17.16 -28.16 1.01
CA PRO A 32 -16.60 -26.98 0.35
C PRO A 32 -17.14 -25.63 0.86
N GLU A 33 -18.45 -25.54 1.13
CA GLU A 33 -19.10 -24.27 1.53
C GLU A 33 -18.69 -23.79 2.94
N PRO A 34 -18.73 -24.63 4.00
CA PRO A 34 -18.24 -24.20 5.32
C PRO A 34 -16.76 -23.81 5.32
N ARG A 35 -15.93 -24.54 4.55
CA ARG A 35 -14.51 -24.20 4.38
C ARG A 35 -14.34 -22.83 3.72
N ARG A 36 -15.09 -22.55 2.66
CA ARG A 36 -15.05 -21.26 1.97
C ARG A 36 -15.47 -20.12 2.91
N ALA A 37 -16.53 -20.33 3.69
CA ALA A 37 -16.98 -19.35 4.67
C ALA A 37 -15.90 -19.06 5.74
N ALA A 38 -15.25 -20.10 6.26
CA ALA A 38 -14.16 -19.97 7.22
C ALA A 38 -12.96 -19.19 6.64
N LEU A 39 -12.56 -19.48 5.40
CA LEU A 39 -11.47 -18.78 4.72
C LEU A 39 -11.78 -17.29 4.50
N LEU A 40 -13.02 -16.96 4.14
CA LEU A 40 -13.45 -15.57 3.99
C LEU A 40 -13.51 -14.84 5.33
N SER A 41 -13.93 -15.51 6.42
CA SER A 41 -13.89 -14.93 7.77
C SER A 41 -12.45 -14.64 8.18
N ALA A 42 -11.56 -15.63 8.06
CA ALA A 42 -10.15 -15.48 8.37
C ALA A 42 -9.52 -14.33 7.58
N MET A 43 -9.83 -14.22 6.27
CA MET A 43 -9.32 -13.12 5.45
C MET A 43 -9.83 -11.76 5.91
N ARG A 44 -11.13 -11.61 6.25
CA ARG A 44 -11.68 -10.36 6.78
C ARG A 44 -11.00 -9.95 8.09
N GLU A 45 -10.78 -10.91 8.98
CA GLU A 45 -10.09 -10.69 10.24
C GLU A 45 -8.63 -10.27 10.04
N ILE A 46 -7.92 -10.87 9.08
CA ILE A 46 -6.56 -10.47 8.71
C ILE A 46 -6.53 -9.04 8.20
N LEU A 47 -7.42 -8.68 7.28
CA LEU A 47 -7.50 -7.32 6.75
C LEU A 47 -7.82 -6.31 7.88
N ALA A 48 -8.81 -6.60 8.71
CA ALA A 48 -9.15 -5.74 9.85
C ALA A 48 -7.98 -5.56 10.82
N ALA A 49 -7.27 -6.64 11.15
CA ALA A 49 -6.11 -6.62 12.04
C ALA A 49 -4.96 -5.79 11.45
N ARG A 50 -4.64 -5.95 10.15
CA ARG A 50 -3.63 -5.14 9.47
C ARG A 50 -3.95 -3.65 9.52
N PHE A 51 -5.21 -3.28 9.28
CA PHE A 51 -5.62 -1.89 9.35
C PHE A 51 -5.50 -1.33 10.77
N ALA A 52 -6.00 -2.05 11.78
CA ALA A 52 -5.91 -1.61 13.17
C ALA A 52 -4.45 -1.47 13.62
N ALA A 53 -3.61 -2.46 13.35
CA ALA A 53 -2.19 -2.43 13.68
C ALA A 53 -1.49 -1.23 13.03
N TYR A 54 -1.65 -1.05 11.71
CA TYR A 54 -1.05 0.07 11.01
C TYR A 54 -1.56 1.42 11.52
N ARG A 55 -2.87 1.54 11.77
CA ARG A 55 -3.47 2.78 12.27
C ARG A 55 -2.90 3.18 13.64
N ASP A 56 -2.63 2.22 14.50
CA ASP A 56 -2.25 2.47 15.88
C ASP A 56 -0.72 2.55 16.08
N GLY A 57 0.07 1.93 15.19
CA GLY A 57 1.54 1.86 15.33
C GLY A 57 2.33 2.16 14.05
N GLY A 58 1.69 2.67 13.01
CA GLY A 58 2.38 3.09 11.79
C GLY A 58 3.18 1.98 11.10
N LEU A 59 4.34 2.34 10.54
CA LEU A 59 5.19 1.38 9.83
C LEU A 59 5.71 0.24 10.72
N ASP A 60 5.97 0.52 12.00
CA ASP A 60 6.52 -0.45 12.96
C ASP A 60 5.54 -1.59 13.24
N ALA A 61 4.25 -1.34 13.07
CA ALA A 61 3.20 -2.33 13.25
C ALA A 61 2.95 -3.22 12.01
N ILE A 62 3.65 -3.00 10.90
CA ILE A 62 3.50 -3.85 9.70
C ILE A 62 4.35 -5.11 9.86
N SER A 63 3.68 -6.26 10.02
CA SER A 63 4.35 -7.55 10.07
C SER A 63 5.10 -7.86 8.76
N PRO A 64 6.29 -8.51 8.85
CA PRO A 64 7.01 -8.97 7.67
C PRO A 64 6.25 -10.09 6.94
N TYR A 65 6.49 -10.21 5.63
CA TYR A 65 5.93 -11.27 4.80
C TYR A 65 6.83 -12.51 4.83
N ALA A 66 6.24 -13.69 5.06
CA ALA A 66 6.99 -14.94 5.14
C ALA A 66 7.39 -15.45 3.75
N ARG A 67 8.67 -15.72 3.53
CA ARG A 67 9.24 -16.18 2.25
C ARG A 67 9.67 -17.65 2.24
N GLY A 68 9.59 -18.32 3.38
CA GLY A 68 9.96 -19.74 3.51
C GLY A 68 11.43 -19.90 3.90
N GLY A 69 11.82 -21.08 4.39
CA GLY A 69 13.20 -21.31 4.84
C GLY A 69 13.63 -20.48 6.07
N GLY A 70 12.70 -19.79 6.73
CA GLY A 70 12.99 -18.80 7.78
C GLY A 70 13.06 -17.36 7.27
N ASP A 71 13.13 -17.15 5.96
CA ASP A 71 13.28 -15.84 5.33
C ASP A 71 11.99 -15.01 5.39
N GLU A 72 12.20 -13.70 5.41
CA GLU A 72 11.15 -12.69 5.50
C GLU A 72 11.46 -11.48 4.62
N SER A 73 10.41 -10.86 4.08
CA SER A 73 10.51 -9.57 3.40
C SER A 73 9.82 -8.49 4.24
N SER A 74 10.52 -7.38 4.49
CA SER A 74 9.99 -6.27 5.29
C SER A 74 9.39 -5.18 4.37
N PRO A 75 8.06 -5.15 4.17
CA PRO A 75 7.41 -4.05 3.45
C PRO A 75 7.60 -2.71 4.18
N ALA A 76 7.65 -2.70 5.51
CA ALA A 76 7.90 -1.51 6.32
C ALA A 76 9.25 -0.88 5.96
N GLY A 77 10.34 -1.65 6.02
CA GLY A 77 11.67 -1.15 5.66
C GLY A 77 11.80 -0.77 4.18
N GLN A 78 11.05 -1.43 3.28
CA GLN A 78 10.99 -1.02 1.87
C GLN A 78 10.31 0.36 1.72
N LEU A 79 9.20 0.60 2.41
CA LEU A 79 8.47 1.87 2.40
C LEU A 79 9.29 2.99 3.03
N GLU A 80 9.91 2.73 4.18
CA GLU A 80 10.76 3.69 4.89
C GLU A 80 11.92 4.17 4.01
N ARG A 81 12.68 3.23 3.42
CA ARG A 81 13.77 3.57 2.49
C ARG A 81 13.29 4.28 1.24
N ALA A 82 12.10 3.95 0.75
CA ALA A 82 11.52 4.63 -0.40
C ALA A 82 11.14 6.07 -0.06
N PHE A 83 10.58 6.29 1.13
CA PHE A 83 10.09 7.58 1.58
C PHE A 83 11.21 8.53 2.02
N SER A 84 12.24 8.01 2.71
CA SER A 84 13.40 8.80 3.14
C SER A 84 14.21 9.36 1.96
N ALA A 85 14.08 8.79 0.75
CA ALA A 85 14.68 9.34 -0.46
C ALA A 85 13.99 10.62 -0.98
N LEU A 86 12.78 10.96 -0.52
CA LEU A 86 11.98 12.08 -1.01
C LEU A 86 12.37 13.43 -0.36
N GLN A 87 13.65 13.78 -0.39
CA GLN A 87 14.17 14.99 0.26
C GLN A 87 13.57 16.29 -0.29
N VAL A 88 13.30 16.34 -1.61
CA VAL A 88 12.64 17.50 -2.24
C VAL A 88 11.21 17.65 -1.73
N THR A 89 10.45 16.56 -1.54
CA THR A 89 9.11 16.60 -0.96
C THR A 89 9.14 17.15 0.46
N LYS A 90 10.11 16.72 1.29
CA LYS A 90 10.30 17.24 2.65
C LYS A 90 10.47 18.76 2.68
N GLN A 91 11.18 19.33 1.71
CA GLN A 91 11.39 20.78 1.61
C GLN A 91 10.17 21.52 1.07
N LEU A 92 9.45 20.92 0.10
CA LEU A 92 8.34 21.60 -0.57
C LEU A 92 7.07 21.65 0.28
N VAL A 93 6.79 20.56 1.00
CA VAL A 93 5.53 20.29 1.70
C VAL A 93 5.81 19.58 3.05
N PRO A 94 6.53 20.24 3.98
CA PRO A 94 7.06 19.62 5.19
C PRO A 94 5.99 18.98 6.09
N ASP A 95 4.82 19.60 6.21
CA ASP A 95 3.75 19.10 7.10
C ASP A 95 3.16 17.77 6.59
N ALA A 96 2.88 17.68 5.29
CA ALA A 96 2.43 16.43 4.67
C ALA A 96 3.53 15.36 4.69
N TYR A 97 4.80 15.76 4.53
CA TYR A 97 5.92 14.83 4.65
C TYR A 97 6.02 14.25 6.07
N ALA A 98 6.00 15.11 7.10
CA ALA A 98 6.07 14.70 8.50
C ALA A 98 4.88 13.82 8.88
N ALA A 99 3.66 14.17 8.46
CA ALA A 99 2.47 13.37 8.73
C ALA A 99 2.53 11.95 8.16
N MET A 100 3.23 11.75 7.04
CA MET A 100 3.48 10.41 6.51
C MET A 100 4.71 9.75 7.16
N ALA A 101 5.77 10.51 7.45
CA ALA A 101 6.99 10.01 8.10
C ALA A 101 6.69 9.42 9.48
N ASP A 102 5.94 10.18 10.28
CA ASP A 102 5.80 10.02 11.72
C ASP A 102 4.41 9.45 12.09
N TYR A 103 3.61 9.06 11.08
CA TYR A 103 2.31 8.42 11.29
C TYR A 103 2.44 7.26 12.29
N PRO A 104 1.63 7.22 13.37
CA PRO A 104 0.31 7.84 13.52
C PRO A 104 0.28 9.28 14.05
N GLU A 105 1.43 9.91 14.30
CA GLU A 105 1.46 11.31 14.74
C GLU A 105 0.87 12.24 13.67
N LYS A 106 0.07 13.22 14.11
CA LYS A 106 -0.54 14.23 13.24
C LYS A 106 0.12 15.59 13.53
N PRO A 107 1.10 16.02 12.73
CA PRO A 107 1.87 17.25 13.02
C PRO A 107 1.09 18.55 12.73
N SER A 108 0.03 18.49 11.93
CA SER A 108 -0.78 19.67 11.58
C SER A 108 -2.23 19.29 11.26
N GLU A 109 -3.17 20.18 11.57
CA GLU A 109 -4.58 20.06 11.19
C GLU A 109 -4.82 20.21 9.68
N ASP A 110 -3.89 20.85 8.96
CA ASP A 110 -3.94 21.04 7.50
C ASP A 110 -3.61 19.75 6.70
N VAL A 111 -3.43 18.64 7.42
CA VAL A 111 -3.15 17.33 6.86
C VAL A 111 -4.30 16.38 7.13
N GLU A 112 -4.74 15.71 6.07
CA GLU A 112 -5.77 14.68 6.11
C GLU A 112 -5.17 13.31 5.82
N ASN A 113 -5.50 12.33 6.67
CA ASN A 113 -5.17 10.92 6.48
C ASN A 113 -6.42 10.18 5.99
N LYS A 114 -6.29 9.41 4.91
CA LYS A 114 -7.35 8.57 4.35
C LYS A 114 -6.87 7.14 4.19
N PHE A 115 -7.75 6.20 4.52
CA PHE A 115 -7.47 4.76 4.42
C PHE A 115 -8.54 4.07 3.59
N TYR A 116 -8.12 3.16 2.72
CA TYR A 116 -9.06 2.35 1.96
C TYR A 116 -8.42 1.04 1.47
N TRP A 117 -9.26 0.02 1.36
CA TRP A 117 -8.89 -1.23 0.70
C TRP A 117 -9.07 -1.07 -0.80
N LEU A 118 -8.01 -1.42 -1.54
CA LEU A 118 -8.04 -1.51 -2.98
C LEU A 118 -8.16 -2.97 -3.40
N THR A 119 -9.16 -3.24 -4.24
CA THR A 119 -9.29 -4.50 -4.96
C THR A 119 -9.19 -4.23 -6.45
N HIS A 120 -8.33 -4.95 -7.16
CA HIS A 120 -8.37 -4.94 -8.62
C HIS A 120 -7.95 -6.28 -9.20
N ASP A 121 -8.46 -6.58 -10.38
CA ASP A 121 -8.05 -7.73 -11.15
C ASP A 121 -6.71 -7.45 -11.85
N ALA A 122 -5.75 -8.34 -11.64
CA ALA A 122 -4.48 -8.37 -12.33
C ALA A 122 -4.16 -9.81 -12.73
N GLN A 123 -4.15 -10.10 -14.04
CA GLN A 123 -3.79 -11.42 -14.59
C GLN A 123 -4.51 -12.59 -13.88
N ASP A 124 -5.84 -12.55 -13.89
CA ASP A 124 -6.73 -13.55 -13.27
C ASP A 124 -6.58 -13.70 -11.75
N ARG A 125 -6.13 -12.63 -11.08
CA ARG A 125 -5.95 -12.57 -9.62
C ARG A 125 -6.55 -11.29 -9.08
N VAL A 126 -7.35 -11.43 -8.02
CA VAL A 126 -7.76 -10.30 -7.20
C VAL A 126 -6.57 -9.89 -6.34
N VAL A 127 -6.07 -8.68 -6.58
CA VAL A 127 -5.07 -8.04 -5.74
C VAL A 127 -5.77 -7.21 -4.69
N VAL A 128 -5.46 -7.47 -3.41
CA VAL A 128 -5.93 -6.68 -2.27
C VAL A 128 -4.76 -5.90 -1.70
N ALA A 129 -4.93 -4.61 -1.44
CA ALA A 129 -3.94 -3.77 -0.78
C ALA A 129 -4.61 -2.77 0.16
N LEU A 130 -3.96 -2.48 1.29
CA LEU A 130 -4.32 -1.32 2.10
C LEU A 130 -3.59 -0.11 1.55
N SER A 131 -4.32 0.96 1.32
CA SER A 131 -3.78 2.28 0.99
C SER A 131 -3.92 3.21 2.18
N HIS A 132 -2.83 3.94 2.46
CA HIS A 132 -2.81 5.12 3.31
C HIS A 132 -2.42 6.31 2.46
N VAL A 133 -3.31 7.29 2.37
CA VAL A 133 -3.10 8.55 1.66
C VAL A 133 -3.04 9.69 2.65
N VAL A 134 -1.97 10.46 2.59
CA VAL A 134 -1.80 11.75 3.25
C VAL A 134 -1.97 12.83 2.21
N SER A 135 -2.88 13.77 2.43
CA SER A 135 -2.98 14.99 1.63
C SER A 135 -2.85 16.21 2.52
N GLY A 136 -2.10 17.20 2.07
CA GLY A 136 -1.91 18.42 2.86
C GLY A 136 -1.47 19.60 2.00
N ARG A 137 -1.77 20.80 2.49
CA ARG A 137 -1.38 22.06 1.86
C ARG A 137 -0.23 22.67 2.63
N HIS A 138 0.68 23.32 1.93
CA HIS A 138 1.71 24.15 2.52
C HIS A 138 1.90 25.40 1.67
N SER A 139 1.48 26.56 2.19
CA SER A 139 1.34 27.79 1.41
C SER A 139 0.49 27.55 0.14
N HIS A 140 0.99 27.89 -1.04
CA HIS A 140 0.31 27.69 -2.33
C HIS A 140 0.57 26.31 -2.96
N ARG A 141 1.13 25.35 -2.21
CA ARG A 141 1.49 24.01 -2.69
C ARG A 141 0.55 22.97 -2.11
N LEU A 142 0.30 21.93 -2.88
CA LEU A 142 -0.53 20.80 -2.47
C LEU A 142 0.25 19.51 -2.66
N ALA A 143 0.17 18.61 -1.67
CA ALA A 143 0.77 17.29 -1.71
C ALA A 143 -0.28 16.21 -1.58
N VAL A 144 -0.05 15.10 -2.30
CA VAL A 144 -0.70 13.82 -2.05
C VAL A 144 0.40 12.77 -1.96
N ILE A 145 0.49 12.11 -0.82
CA ILE A 145 1.49 11.07 -0.54
C ILE A 145 0.73 9.79 -0.25
N GLU A 146 1.09 8.70 -0.92
CA GLU A 146 0.44 7.41 -0.74
C GLU A 146 1.45 6.33 -0.38
N ARG A 147 1.08 5.51 0.61
CA ARG A 147 1.68 4.21 0.87
C ARG A 147 0.68 3.10 0.60
N ARG A 148 1.14 2.03 -0.05
CA ARG A 148 0.40 0.77 -0.18
C ARG A 148 1.21 -0.40 0.30
N PHE A 149 0.52 -1.34 0.92
CA PHE A 149 1.05 -2.64 1.27
C PHE A 149 0.09 -3.73 0.81
N TYR A 150 0.62 -4.64 0.00
CA TYR A 150 -0.14 -5.59 -0.80
C TYR A 150 -0.24 -6.94 -0.09
N VAL A 151 -1.39 -7.59 -0.23
CA VAL A 151 -1.59 -9.01 0.13
C VAL A 151 -1.13 -9.93 -1.02
N SER A 152 -1.06 -9.41 -2.25
CA SER A 152 -0.69 -10.16 -3.45
C SER A 152 0.81 -10.34 -3.64
N GLN A 153 1.19 -11.36 -4.40
CA GLN A 153 2.58 -11.74 -4.70
C GLN A 153 3.38 -10.89 -5.70
N SER A 154 2.74 -10.02 -6.49
CA SER A 154 3.46 -9.29 -7.55
C SER A 154 4.25 -8.09 -7.03
N LEU A 155 3.72 -7.42 -6.02
CA LEU A 155 4.30 -6.25 -5.37
C LEU A 155 4.23 -6.44 -3.86
N ASN A 156 5.24 -5.97 -3.14
CA ASN A 156 5.24 -5.97 -1.68
C ASN A 156 4.60 -4.69 -1.15
N SER A 157 5.08 -3.57 -1.68
CA SER A 157 4.72 -2.24 -1.24
C SER A 157 4.86 -1.22 -2.38
N LEU A 158 4.22 -0.06 -2.20
CA LEU A 158 4.37 1.09 -3.08
C LEU A 158 4.38 2.36 -2.26
N GLN A 159 5.31 3.26 -2.58
CA GLN A 159 5.35 4.62 -2.11
C GLN A 159 5.17 5.53 -3.32
N ALA A 160 4.15 6.38 -3.31
CA ALA A 160 3.95 7.42 -4.30
C ALA A 160 3.88 8.79 -3.62
N VAL A 161 4.29 9.81 -4.36
CA VAL A 161 4.09 11.20 -4.01
C VAL A 161 3.73 11.94 -5.28
N ALA A 162 2.85 12.92 -5.11
CA ALA A 162 2.77 14.01 -6.03
C ALA A 162 2.69 15.35 -5.31
N VAL A 163 3.31 16.35 -5.93
CA VAL A 163 3.32 17.73 -5.44
C VAL A 163 2.94 18.65 -6.58
N ALA A 164 1.90 19.47 -6.36
CA ALA A 164 1.50 20.54 -7.25
C ALA A 164 2.14 21.85 -6.78
N LEU A 165 2.85 22.51 -7.70
CA LEU A 165 3.53 23.78 -7.49
C LEU A 165 2.99 24.84 -8.46
N PRO A 166 2.62 26.03 -8.00
CA PRO A 166 2.27 27.12 -8.89
C PRO A 166 3.51 27.59 -9.67
N ILE A 167 3.33 27.86 -10.95
CA ILE A 167 4.29 28.51 -11.85
C ILE A 167 3.58 29.68 -12.55
N GLU A 168 4.33 30.59 -13.18
CA GLU A 168 3.76 31.82 -13.79
C GLU A 168 2.58 31.52 -14.75
N GLU A 169 2.68 30.45 -15.53
CA GLU A 169 1.68 30.07 -16.54
C GLU A 169 0.78 28.89 -16.12
N GLY A 170 0.74 28.53 -14.83
CA GLY A 170 -0.14 27.46 -14.35
C GLY A 170 0.39 26.65 -13.18
N THR A 171 0.34 25.33 -13.28
CA THR A 171 0.73 24.40 -12.19
C THR A 171 1.63 23.30 -12.72
N ALA A 172 2.82 23.16 -12.14
CA ALA A 172 3.69 22.02 -12.36
C ALA A 172 3.32 20.91 -11.36
N ILE A 173 3.15 19.68 -11.86
CA ILE A 173 2.90 18.51 -11.02
C ILE A 173 4.11 17.59 -11.08
N PHE A 174 4.79 17.42 -9.95
CA PHE A 174 5.85 16.44 -9.78
C PHE A 174 5.24 15.15 -9.28
N LEU A 175 5.52 14.03 -9.94
CA LEU A 175 5.13 12.70 -9.49
C LEU A 175 6.36 11.82 -9.34
N ALA A 176 6.48 11.16 -8.20
CA ALA A 176 7.46 10.10 -8.00
C ALA A 176 6.75 8.88 -7.41
N ASN A 177 7.14 7.70 -7.88
CA ASN A 177 6.70 6.46 -7.27
C ASN A 177 7.87 5.48 -7.17
N ARG A 178 7.81 4.64 -6.14
CA ARG A 178 8.74 3.54 -5.94
C ARG A 178 7.95 2.33 -5.50
N THR A 179 8.17 1.23 -6.19
CA THR A 179 7.50 -0.04 -5.91
C THR A 179 8.51 -1.05 -5.40
N GLY A 180 8.21 -1.70 -4.29
CA GLY A 180 9.00 -2.81 -3.74
C GLY A 180 8.46 -4.15 -4.24
N THR A 181 9.36 -5.04 -4.64
CA THR A 181 9.05 -6.44 -4.97
C THR A 181 10.29 -7.28 -4.74
N ASP A 182 10.11 -8.52 -4.29
CA ASP A 182 11.20 -9.49 -4.22
C ASP A 182 11.44 -10.16 -5.60
N GLN A 183 10.50 -9.98 -6.55
CA GLN A 183 10.53 -10.61 -7.88
C GLN A 183 11.32 -9.78 -8.91
N VAL A 184 12.53 -9.36 -8.55
CA VAL A 184 13.38 -8.50 -9.41
C VAL A 184 14.10 -9.26 -10.52
N THR A 185 14.33 -10.56 -10.35
CA THR A 185 14.90 -11.49 -11.34
C THR A 185 14.14 -12.83 -11.29
N GLY A 186 13.83 -13.44 -12.44
CA GLY A 186 13.10 -14.72 -12.51
C GLY A 186 11.67 -14.67 -13.08
N PHE A 187 10.93 -15.78 -12.93
CA PHE A 187 9.64 -16.06 -13.59
C PHE A 187 8.52 -15.06 -13.26
N GLY A 188 8.60 -14.36 -12.12
CA GLY A 188 7.63 -13.32 -11.71
C GLY A 188 7.93 -11.90 -12.20
N SER A 189 9.11 -11.65 -12.77
CA SER A 189 9.58 -10.29 -13.08
C SER A 189 8.76 -9.59 -14.18
N SER A 190 8.26 -10.31 -15.18
CA SER A 190 7.38 -9.77 -16.23
C SER A 190 6.01 -9.39 -15.68
N ILE A 191 5.50 -10.18 -14.73
CA ILE A 191 4.24 -9.94 -14.01
C ILE A 191 4.39 -8.71 -13.11
N ALA A 192 5.43 -8.66 -12.30
CA ALA A 192 5.74 -7.51 -11.45
C ALA A 192 5.86 -6.21 -12.26
N LYS A 193 6.57 -6.25 -13.41
CA LYS A 193 6.68 -5.10 -14.33
C LYS A 193 5.33 -4.72 -14.96
N SER A 194 4.49 -5.68 -15.33
CA SER A 194 3.16 -5.38 -15.90
C SER A 194 2.23 -4.79 -14.86
N VAL A 195 2.17 -5.39 -13.67
CA VAL A 195 1.34 -4.93 -12.55
C VAL A 195 1.80 -3.55 -12.09
N GLY A 196 3.12 -3.36 -11.96
CA GLY A 196 3.73 -2.06 -11.68
C GLY A 196 3.31 -1.00 -12.69
N ARG A 197 3.44 -1.24 -14.01
CA ARG A 197 3.02 -0.28 -15.04
C ARG A 197 1.53 0.07 -14.99
N THR A 198 0.66 -0.92 -14.80
CA THR A 198 -0.79 -0.70 -14.68
C THR A 198 -1.12 0.13 -13.44
N ILE A 199 -0.47 -0.16 -12.32
CA ILE A 199 -0.64 0.59 -11.07
C ILE A 199 -0.11 2.01 -11.23
N MET A 200 1.06 2.22 -11.84
CA MET A 200 1.60 3.55 -12.11
C MET A 200 0.64 4.41 -12.94
N ARG A 201 0.06 3.84 -14.01
CA ARG A 201 -0.95 4.56 -14.83
C ARG A 201 -2.18 4.95 -14.00
N ARG A 202 -2.75 4.00 -13.26
CA ARG A 202 -3.92 4.28 -12.40
C ARG A 202 -3.59 5.29 -11.30
N GLU A 203 -2.35 5.29 -10.80
CA GLU A 203 -1.92 6.22 -9.77
C GLU A 203 -1.79 7.63 -10.28
N LEU A 204 -1.20 7.80 -11.47
CA LEU A 204 -1.18 9.07 -12.17
C LEU A 204 -2.60 9.63 -12.34
N GLU A 205 -3.52 8.80 -12.82
CA GLU A 205 -4.92 9.21 -13.01
C GLU A 205 -5.62 9.56 -11.69
N ARG A 206 -5.49 8.73 -10.65
CA ARG A 206 -6.12 8.98 -9.35
C ARG A 206 -5.54 10.23 -8.69
N THR A 207 -4.23 10.38 -8.76
CA THR A 207 -3.51 11.50 -8.14
C THR A 207 -3.91 12.81 -8.80
N VAL A 208 -3.90 12.88 -10.13
CA VAL A 208 -4.39 14.06 -10.89
C VAL A 208 -5.86 14.35 -10.57
N LYS A 209 -6.73 13.34 -10.53
CA LYS A 209 -8.14 13.53 -10.15
C LYS A 209 -8.30 14.04 -8.71
N SER A 210 -7.46 13.58 -7.79
CA SER A 210 -7.48 14.02 -6.39
C SER A 210 -7.02 15.46 -6.27
N PHE A 211 -5.99 15.87 -7.03
CA PHE A 211 -5.60 17.27 -7.14
C PHE A 211 -6.73 18.15 -7.64
N LEU A 212 -7.37 17.77 -8.75
CA LEU A 212 -8.51 18.53 -9.30
C LEU A 212 -9.65 18.65 -8.28
N LYS A 213 -9.93 17.58 -7.53
CA LYS A 213 -10.95 17.61 -6.49
C LYS A 213 -10.61 18.57 -5.36
N VAL A 214 -9.37 18.53 -4.84
CA VAL A 214 -8.94 19.42 -3.75
C VAL A 214 -8.85 20.88 -4.22
N ALA A 215 -8.38 21.10 -5.46
CA ALA A 215 -8.35 22.44 -6.06
C ALA A 215 -9.76 23.03 -6.19
N ASN A 216 -10.71 22.27 -6.72
CA ASN A 216 -12.10 22.72 -6.91
C ASN A 216 -12.93 22.82 -5.62
N GLN A 217 -12.39 22.42 -4.47
CA GLN A 217 -13.01 22.62 -3.15
C GLN A 217 -12.51 23.89 -2.45
N ALA A 218 -11.57 24.61 -3.08
CA ALA A 218 -10.99 25.85 -2.57
C ALA A 218 -11.53 27.11 -3.28
N ASP A 219 -12.42 26.94 -4.26
CA ASP A 219 -13.26 27.97 -4.90
C ASP A 219 -14.70 27.88 -4.34
#